data_AF-A0A8G2C4P2-F1
#
_entry.id   AF-A0A8G2C4P2-F1
#
_cell.length_a   1.000
_cell.length_b   1.000
_cell.length_c   1.000
_cell.angle_alpha   90.00
_cell.angle_beta   90.00
_cell.angle_gamma   90.00
#
_symmetry.space_group_name_H-M   'P 1'
#
loop_
_entity.id
_entity.type
_entity.pdbx_description
1 polymer ?
#
loop_
_entity_poly.entity_id
_entity_poly.type
_entity_poly.pdbx_seq_one_letter_code
_entity_poly.pdbx_strand_id
1 'polypeptide(L)' 'MKDQLLESLRKSLPPIITRQEIERQTGKLLNSRTLANWDALRTGPEGKMRFKNKVAYEREAFLRWFAKYLEEAEDA' A
#
# COMPACT_ATOMS: atom_id res chain seq x y z
N MET A 1 -11.36 9.57 -11.67
CA MET A 1 -11.71 8.19 -11.27
C MET A 1 -10.83 7.70 -10.13
N LYS A 2 -9.52 7.95 -10.17
CA LYS A 2 -8.53 7.67 -9.12
C LYS A 2 -8.92 8.18 -7.73
N ASP A 3 -9.40 9.42 -7.61
CA ASP A 3 -9.74 10.01 -6.31
C ASP A 3 -10.89 9.26 -5.60
N GLN A 4 -11.90 8.81 -6.36
CA GLN A 4 -13.00 8.03 -5.81
C GLN A 4 -12.56 6.64 -5.33
N LEU A 5 -11.60 6.01 -6.02
CA LEU A 5 -10.99 4.76 -5.59
C LEU A 5 -10.18 4.96 -4.31
N LEU A 6 -9.32 5.98 -4.25
CA LEU A 6 -8.51 6.29 -3.08
C LEU A 6 -9.37 6.62 -1.85
N GLU A 7 -10.45 7.38 -2.03
CA GLU A 7 -11.42 7.66 -0.96
C GLU A 7 -12.14 6.40 -0.49
N SER A 8 -12.51 5.51 -1.41
CA SER A 8 -13.14 4.23 -1.05
C SER A 8 -12.19 3.36 -0.23
N LEU A 9 -10.92 3.26 -0.65
CA LEU A 9 -9.87 2.56 0.09
C LEU A 9 -9.59 3.21 1.45
N ARG A 10 -9.60 4.54 1.54
CA ARG A 10 -9.44 5.27 2.80
C ARG A 10 -10.50 4.91 3.83
N LYS A 11 -11.74 4.69 3.38
CA LYS A 11 -12.87 4.29 4.23
C LYS A 11 -12.86 2.81 4.59
N SER A 12 -12.40 1.93 3.70
CA SER A 12 -12.40 0.49 3.94
C SER A 12 -11.18 -0.02 4.71
N LEU A 13 -10.02 0.63 4.52
CA LEU A 13 -8.77 0.17 5.10
C LEU A 13 -8.65 0.55 6.58
N PRO A 14 -8.14 -0.36 7.44
CA PRO A 14 -7.88 -0.06 8.84
C PRO A 14 -6.79 1.03 8.97
N PRO A 15 -6.71 1.76 10.09
CA PRO A 15 -5.69 2.79 10.30
C PRO A 15 -4.25 2.28 10.18
N ILE A 16 -4.02 1.01 10.52
CA ILE A 16 -2.75 0.31 10.35
C ILE A 16 -3.02 -0.94 9.53
N ILE A 17 -2.26 -1.13 8.47
CA ILE A 17 -2.50 -2.19 7.49
C ILE A 17 -1.21 -2.97 7.28
N THR A 18 -1.29 -4.30 7.37
CA THR A 18 -0.13 -5.16 7.09
C THR A 18 -0.01 -5.44 5.59
N ARG A 19 1.19 -5.78 5.10
CA ARG A 19 1.39 -6.20 3.69
C ARG A 19 0.46 -7.34 3.27
N GLN A 20 0.22 -8.30 4.16
CA GLN A 20 -0.68 -9.43 3.92
C GLN A 20 -2.14 -8.97 3.78
N GLU A 21 -2.54 -8.00 4.60
CA GLU A 21 -3.88 -7.44 4.54
C GLU A 21 -4.10 -6.58 3.29
N ILE A 22 -3.06 -5.84 2.85
CA ILE A 22 -3.09 -5.11 1.57
C ILE A 22 -3.33 -6.07 0.41
N GLU A 23 -2.60 -7.18 0.36
CA GLU A 23 -2.78 -8.21 -0.67
C GLU A 23 -4.21 -8.76 -0.70
N ARG A 24 -4.81 -8.98 0.48
CA ARG A 24 -6.20 -9.44 0.60
C ARG A 24 -7.21 -8.39 0.14
N GLN A 25 -7.07 -7.14 0.61
CA GLN A 25 -8.04 -6.08 0.32
C GLN A 25 -7.97 -5.52 -1.09
N THR A 26 -6.81 -5.61 -1.74
CA THR A 26 -6.62 -5.17 -3.13
C THR A 26 -6.93 -6.27 -4.15
N GLY A 27 -7.54 -7.39 -3.74
CA GLY A 27 -7.87 -8.49 -4.65
C GLY A 27 -6.64 -9.14 -5.29
N LYS A 28 -5.52 -9.20 -4.56
CA LYS A 28 -4.20 -9.67 -5.04
C LYS A 28 -3.56 -8.80 -6.12
N LEU A 29 -4.04 -7.57 -6.34
CA LEU A 29 -3.36 -6.60 -7.20
C LEU A 29 -1.94 -6.31 -6.69
N LEU A 30 -1.80 -6.09 -5.38
CA LEU A 30 -0.51 -5.88 -4.74
C LEU A 30 -0.15 -7.07 -3.88
N ASN A 31 0.85 -7.85 -4.29
CA ASN A 31 1.28 -8.97 -3.47
C ASN A 31 2.25 -8.52 -2.36
N SER A 32 2.20 -9.20 -1.22
CA SER A 32 3.02 -8.89 -0.04
C SER A 32 4.53 -9.01 -0.29
N ARG A 33 4.95 -9.87 -1.23
CA ARG A 33 6.35 -10.04 -1.65
C ARG A 33 6.85 -8.84 -2.46
N THR A 34 6.05 -8.29 -3.35
CA THR A 34 6.34 -7.12 -4.17
C THR A 34 6.45 -5.90 -3.26
N LEU A 35 5.53 -5.73 -2.31
CA LEU A 35 5.66 -4.70 -1.27
C LEU A 35 6.96 -4.87 -0.46
N ALA A 36 7.37 -6.10 -0.15
CA ALA A 36 8.65 -6.35 0.52
C ALA A 36 9.86 -5.94 -0.34
N ASN A 37 9.81 -6.21 -1.64
CA ASN A 37 10.86 -5.83 -2.58
C ASN A 37 10.94 -4.31 -2.75
N TRP A 38 9.81 -3.62 -2.93
CA TRP A 38 9.78 -2.15 -3.00
C TRP A 38 10.25 -1.50 -1.70
N ASP A 39 9.91 -2.07 -0.55
CA ASP A 39 10.45 -1.61 0.73
C ASP A 39 11.96 -1.80 0.86
N ALA A 40 12.53 -2.82 0.22
CA ALA A 40 13.98 -3.04 0.16
C ALA A 40 14.65 -2.04 -0.81
N LEU A 41 13.98 -1.71 -1.91
CA LEU A 41 14.41 -0.70 -2.89
C LEU A 41 14.14 0.74 -2.45
N ARG A 42 13.52 0.95 -1.28
CA ARG A 42 13.07 2.25 -0.77
C ARG A 42 12.08 2.97 -1.70
N THR A 43 11.39 2.21 -2.55
CA THR A 43 10.34 2.69 -3.45
C THR A 43 8.94 2.29 -2.97
N GLY A 44 8.83 1.64 -1.82
CA GLY A 44 7.57 1.24 -1.19
C GLY A 44 6.94 2.33 -0.31
N PRO A 45 5.84 2.02 0.38
CA PRO A 45 5.19 2.98 1.27
C PRO A 45 6.11 3.47 2.39
N GLU A 46 6.08 4.78 2.63
CA GLU A 46 6.83 5.41 3.70
C GLU A 46 6.31 5.00 5.09
N GLY A 47 7.14 5.19 6.13
CA GLY A 47 6.69 4.99 7.51
C GLY A 47 6.41 3.52 7.87
N LYS A 48 7.14 2.58 7.27
CA LYS A 48 7.01 1.16 7.60
C LYS A 48 7.24 0.92 9.10
N MET A 49 6.31 0.22 9.71
CA MET A 49 6.36 -0.21 11.11
C MET A 49 6.60 -1.72 11.15
N ARG A 50 7.63 -2.13 11.91
CA ARG A 50 7.93 -3.55 12.10
C ARG A 50 7.36 -4.02 13.44
N PHE A 51 6.41 -4.95 13.36
CA PHE A 51 5.82 -5.62 14.52
C PHE A 51 6.24 -7.08 14.53
N LYS A 52 7.35 -7.37 15.23
CA LYS A 52 7.99 -8.70 15.24
C LYS A 52 8.28 -9.20 13.81
N ASN A 53 7.47 -10.14 13.35
CA ASN A 53 7.59 -10.86 12.08
C ASN A 53 6.77 -10.20 10.97
N LYS A 54 5.97 -9.18 11.29
CA LYS A 54 5.06 -8.48 10.39
C LYS A 54 5.57 -7.08 10.09
N VAL A 55 5.31 -6.63 8.87
CA VAL A 55 5.50 -5.23 8.47
C VAL A 55 4.14 -4.64 8.15
N ALA A 56 3.89 -3.47 8.71
CA ALA A 56 2.68 -2.70 8.54
C ALA A 56 2.99 -1.27 8.13
N TYR A 57 1.99 -0.60 7.59
CA TYR A 57 2.02 0.80 7.21
C TYR A 57 0.84 1.51 7.86
N GLU A 58 1.03 2.80 8.07
CA GLU A 58 -0.07 3.71 8.36
C GLU A 58 -0.88 3.89 7.06
N ARG A 59 -2.22 3.95 7.19
CA ARG A 59 -3.12 3.99 6.04
C ARG A 59 -2.83 5.16 5.12
N GLU A 60 -2.67 6.36 5.65
CA GLU A 60 -2.43 7.56 4.85
C GLU A 60 -1.09 7.48 4.13
N ALA A 61 -0.05 6.96 4.78
CA ALA A 61 1.25 6.71 4.15
C ALA A 61 1.14 5.72 2.98
N PHE A 62 0.38 4.63 3.16
CA PHE A 62 0.10 3.68 2.08
C PHE A 62 -0.67 4.33 0.93
N LEU A 63 -1.74 5.07 1.21
CA LEU A 63 -2.56 5.71 0.17
C LEU A 63 -1.78 6.76 -0.62
N ARG A 64 -0.93 7.56 0.04
CA ARG A 64 -0.05 8.53 -0.64
C ARG A 64 0.91 7.83 -1.60
N TRP A 65 1.51 6.72 -1.17
CA TRP A 65 2.37 5.93 -2.03
C TRP A 65 1.59 5.28 -3.18
N PHE A 66 0.42 4.71 -2.89
CA PHE A 66 -0.39 4.03 -3.89
C PHE A 66 -0.92 4.99 -4.96
N ALA A 67 -1.22 6.23 -4.58
CA ALA A 67 -1.55 7.28 -5.54
C ALA A 67 -0.41 7.51 -6.53
N LYS A 68 0.83 7.68 -6.07
CA LYS A 68 2.00 7.83 -6.96
C LYS A 68 2.21 6.62 -7.86
N TYR A 69 2.08 5.42 -7.29
CA TYR A 69 2.19 4.17 -8.05
C TYR A 69 1.17 4.08 -9.20
N LEU A 70 -0.07 4.51 -8.97
CA LEU A 70 -1.09 4.54 -10.02
C LEU A 70 -0.82 5.59 -11.10
N GLU A 71 -0.21 6.73 -10.74
CA GLU A 71 0.26 7.75 -11.71
C GLU A 71 1.32 7.14 -12.63
N GLU A 72 2.36 6.53 -12.05
CA GLU A 72 3.45 5.90 -12.80
C GLU A 72 2.97 4.75 -13.70
N ALA A 73 1.92 4.04 -13.30
CA ALA A 73 1.34 2.95 -14.08
C ALA A 73 0.42 3.42 -15.22
N GLU A 74 -0.13 4.63 -15.14
CA GLU A 74 -0.90 5.25 -16.24
C GLU A 74 0.04 5.84 -17.32
N ASP A 75 1.24 6.25 -16.93
CA ASP A 75 2.28 6.81 -17.81
C ASP A 75 3.14 5.75 -18.54
N ALA A 76 2.92 4.45 -18.28
CA ALA A 76 3.71 3.31 -18.79
C ALA A 76 2.97 2.49 -19.87
#